data_AF-A0A4V6I208-F1
#
_entry.id   AF-A0A4V6I208-F1
#
_cell.length_a   1.000
_cell.length_b   1.000
_cell.length_c   1.000
_cell.angle_alpha   90.00
_cell.angle_beta   90.00
_cell.angle_gamma   90.00
#
_symmetry.space_group_name_H-M   'P 1'
#
loop_
_entity.id
_entity.type
_entity.pdbx_description
1 polymer ?
#
loop_
_entity_poly.entity_id
_entity_poly.type
_entity_poly.pdbx_seq_one_letter_code
_entity_poly.pdbx_strand_id
1 'polypeptide(L)'
;MKSLKYPKEKRLAFAKYAELAWASYSTGFNEGMYGIDSKGKIEGLDEEQQKKIPTYYQALTTIAEFNLAKWAENNFNNYDVGFSPKQANEFANRYKIVAFVNEINISFSATLFQDTHDNEYILAIRGINIFQFNNNCINAITQSVKIFNAKIPAKIYFALLNFYEYKVKPILENTNATLVVTGHSFGGYLAQLFTLTYPQIIKAMFIYNAPGVIPNLASKVLSSIPIVRMNDIFEVDVSDFQRLYITQEIKDSLDWHDRERFIIIKRNIQTKDGETLEVKIPEYLRFDTKSQRAFVDKYAGVNSVAMFNKSSMQNYAFRLYSRIKNTENGYYLLYNTQTTNTYATMSIYNENIMIEEAGFIDTAEAMLQRLKNSNDVLPQPLQRENIYHIHALNAFEKSEFMSLFSYHIANSEVEVSLDIYPISFKKKSLLNIVNFLTYFVNVESIKSIYQALLIESRISYNNKEDLDKFLTFFQGNLIAESQGVFV
;
A
#
# COMPACT_ATOMS: atom_id res chain seq x y z
N MET A 1 1.97 -30.27 -2.56
CA MET A 1 1.06 -29.56 -3.50
C MET A 1 -0.38 -29.63 -3.00
N LYS A 2 -0.81 -28.76 -2.06
CA LYS A 2 -2.21 -28.75 -1.57
C LYS A 2 -3.15 -27.97 -2.49
N SER A 3 -2.66 -27.12 -3.37
CA SER A 3 -3.43 -26.46 -4.43
C SER A 3 -4.11 -27.44 -5.41
N LEU A 4 -3.56 -28.65 -5.59
CA LEU A 4 -4.12 -29.70 -6.44
C LEU A 4 -5.47 -30.24 -5.97
N LYS A 5 -5.89 -29.93 -4.73
CA LYS A 5 -7.25 -30.19 -4.25
C LYS A 5 -8.32 -29.38 -4.98
N TYR A 6 -7.93 -28.30 -5.66
CA TYR A 6 -8.84 -27.44 -6.42
C TYR A 6 -8.95 -27.89 -7.88
N PRO A 7 -10.15 -27.76 -8.48
CA PRO A 7 -10.36 -28.08 -9.88
C PRO A 7 -9.48 -27.20 -10.79
N LYS A 8 -9.19 -27.68 -11.99
CA LYS A 8 -8.30 -27.02 -12.96
C LYS A 8 -8.69 -25.56 -13.21
N GLU A 9 -9.97 -25.29 -13.42
CA GLU A 9 -10.51 -23.94 -13.66
C GLU A 9 -10.17 -22.98 -12.53
N LYS A 10 -10.26 -23.45 -11.28
CA LYS A 10 -9.95 -22.64 -10.10
C LYS A 10 -8.44 -22.39 -9.94
N ARG A 11 -7.61 -23.37 -10.30
CA ARG A 11 -6.15 -23.19 -10.38
C ARG A 11 -5.75 -22.18 -11.47
N LEU A 12 -6.42 -22.23 -12.63
CA LEU A 12 -6.23 -21.22 -13.69
C LEU A 12 -6.66 -19.83 -13.23
N ALA A 13 -7.73 -19.71 -12.44
CA ALA A 13 -8.12 -18.45 -11.82
C ALA A 13 -7.03 -17.92 -10.87
N PHE A 14 -6.42 -18.78 -10.03
CA PHE A 14 -5.29 -18.37 -9.18
C PHE A 14 -4.13 -17.82 -10.01
N ALA A 15 -3.80 -18.44 -11.15
CA ALA A 15 -2.76 -17.93 -12.05
C ALA A 15 -3.17 -16.60 -12.72
N LYS A 16 -4.42 -16.48 -13.19
CA LYS A 16 -4.99 -15.26 -13.80
C LYS A 16 -4.78 -14.04 -12.91
N TYR A 17 -5.21 -14.12 -11.65
CA TYR A 17 -5.12 -12.97 -10.75
C TYR A 17 -3.67 -12.72 -10.26
N ALA A 18 -2.80 -13.74 -10.26
CA ALA A 18 -1.37 -13.55 -9.99
C ALA A 18 -0.71 -12.75 -11.13
N GLU A 19 -1.09 -13.01 -12.38
CA GLU A 19 -0.62 -12.26 -13.54
C GLU A 19 -1.03 -10.79 -13.50
N LEU A 20 -2.28 -10.50 -13.10
CA LEU A 20 -2.79 -9.13 -12.94
C LEU A 20 -2.09 -8.41 -11.77
N ALA A 21 -1.86 -9.10 -10.65
CA ALA A 21 -1.06 -8.59 -9.55
C ALA A 21 0.39 -8.30 -9.98
N TRP A 22 1.00 -9.16 -10.80
CA TRP A 22 2.33 -8.93 -11.38
C TRP A 22 2.34 -7.73 -12.32
N ALA A 23 1.39 -7.65 -13.25
CA ALA A 23 1.27 -6.55 -14.20
C ALA A 23 1.13 -5.19 -13.49
N SER A 24 0.43 -5.13 -12.34
CA SER A 24 0.27 -3.91 -11.54
C SER A 24 1.59 -3.28 -11.06
N TYR A 25 2.72 -3.99 -11.18
CA TYR A 25 4.04 -3.43 -10.91
C TYR A 25 4.51 -2.42 -11.95
N SER A 26 3.91 -2.40 -13.15
CA SER A 26 4.25 -1.44 -14.19
C SER A 26 3.90 -0.02 -13.75
N THR A 27 4.86 0.89 -13.88
CA THR A 27 4.64 2.33 -13.71
C THR A 27 4.36 3.04 -15.04
N GLY A 28 4.33 2.29 -16.15
CA GLY A 28 4.16 2.80 -17.51
C GLY A 28 2.74 2.66 -18.05
N PHE A 29 1.81 2.17 -17.23
CA PHE A 29 0.40 2.09 -17.59
C PHE A 29 -0.26 3.46 -17.69
N ASN A 30 -1.24 3.55 -18.57
CA ASN A 30 -2.08 4.73 -18.74
C ASN A 30 -3.53 4.31 -18.99
N GLU A 31 -4.46 5.20 -18.65
CA GLU A 31 -5.88 4.96 -18.84
C GLU A 31 -6.22 4.83 -20.32
N GLY A 32 -7.05 3.85 -20.65
CA GLY A 32 -7.45 3.55 -22.02
C GLY A 32 -6.47 2.65 -22.78
N MET A 33 -5.40 2.14 -22.16
CA MET A 33 -4.54 1.15 -22.79
C MET A 33 -5.31 -0.15 -23.11
N TYR A 34 -5.37 -0.50 -24.40
CA TYR A 34 -5.90 -1.78 -24.90
C TYR A 34 -5.30 -2.07 -26.28
N GLY A 35 -4.71 -3.26 -26.45
CA GLY A 35 -3.88 -3.61 -27.62
C GLY A 35 -2.41 -3.20 -27.46
N ILE A 36 -1.51 -3.93 -28.13
CA ILE A 36 -0.05 -3.84 -27.91
C ILE A 36 0.55 -2.45 -28.15
N ASP A 37 0.09 -1.75 -29.18
CA ASP A 37 0.62 -0.45 -29.59
C ASP A 37 -0.06 0.73 -28.88
N SER A 38 -1.09 0.45 -28.07
CA SER A 38 -1.84 1.49 -27.39
C SER A 38 -1.00 2.16 -26.32
N LYS A 39 -1.02 3.50 -26.29
CA LYS A 39 -0.33 4.30 -25.27
C LYS A 39 -1.25 4.79 -24.15
N GLY A 40 -2.56 4.58 -24.28
CA GLY A 40 -3.56 5.20 -23.40
C GLY A 40 -3.55 6.72 -23.53
N LYS A 41 -4.02 7.42 -22.49
CA LYS A 41 -4.01 8.88 -22.39
C LYS A 41 -3.53 9.33 -21.02
N ILE A 42 -2.78 10.44 -20.99
CA ILE A 42 -2.45 11.18 -19.78
C ILE A 42 -3.02 12.58 -19.96
N GLU A 43 -3.85 13.01 -19.02
CA GLU A 43 -4.45 14.35 -19.06
C GLU A 43 -3.36 15.43 -18.95
N GLY A 44 -3.48 16.47 -19.77
CA GLY A 44 -2.55 17.61 -19.77
C GLY A 44 -1.28 17.45 -20.61
N LEU A 45 -1.05 16.29 -21.25
CA LEU A 45 0.04 16.14 -22.21
C LEU A 45 -0.34 16.61 -23.62
N ASP A 46 0.60 17.29 -24.29
CA ASP A 46 0.49 17.61 -25.72
C ASP A 46 0.77 16.39 -26.61
N GLU A 47 0.55 16.52 -27.92
CA GLU A 47 0.74 15.41 -28.88
C GLU A 47 2.19 14.90 -28.96
N GLU A 48 3.19 15.76 -28.78
CA GLU A 48 4.60 15.34 -28.82
C GLU A 48 4.98 14.60 -27.54
N GLN A 49 4.49 15.04 -26.39
CA GLN A 49 4.65 14.38 -25.11
C GLN A 49 3.92 13.03 -25.10
N GLN A 50 2.71 12.96 -25.66
CA GLN A 50 1.94 11.72 -25.80
C GLN A 50 2.66 10.69 -26.67
N LYS A 51 3.44 11.13 -27.69
CA LYS A 51 4.27 10.22 -28.50
C LYS A 51 5.43 9.61 -27.72
N LYS A 52 5.92 10.27 -26.65
CA LYS A 52 7.07 9.83 -25.86
C LYS A 52 6.74 8.78 -24.80
N ILE A 53 5.47 8.63 -24.42
CA ILE A 53 5.08 7.65 -23.40
C ILE A 53 5.13 6.21 -23.96
N PRO A 54 5.36 5.18 -23.11
CA PRO A 54 5.45 3.81 -23.57
C PRO A 54 4.12 3.28 -24.11
N THR A 55 4.22 2.37 -25.06
CA THR A 55 3.10 1.50 -25.46
C THR A 55 2.77 0.49 -24.37
N TYR A 56 1.58 -0.11 -24.43
CA TYR A 56 1.17 -1.13 -23.48
C TYR A 56 2.12 -2.33 -23.50
N TYR A 57 2.56 -2.73 -24.69
CA TYR A 57 3.57 -3.77 -24.84
C TYR A 57 4.89 -3.41 -24.15
N GLN A 58 5.40 -2.18 -24.36
CA GLN A 58 6.63 -1.70 -23.70
C GLN A 58 6.49 -1.59 -22.18
N ALA A 59 5.29 -1.28 -21.67
CA ALA A 59 5.02 -1.25 -20.23
C ALA A 59 5.03 -2.66 -19.61
N LEU A 60 4.85 -3.73 -20.40
CA LEU A 60 4.81 -5.11 -19.95
C LEU A 60 6.14 -5.85 -20.14
N THR A 61 6.83 -5.63 -21.26
CA THR A 61 8.05 -6.37 -21.62
C THR A 61 9.33 -5.72 -21.11
N THR A 62 10.31 -6.54 -20.72
CA THR A 62 11.71 -6.12 -20.66
C THR A 62 12.20 -5.76 -22.07
N ILE A 63 12.90 -4.64 -22.24
CA ILE A 63 13.66 -4.42 -23.48
C ILE A 63 14.73 -5.51 -23.54
N ALA A 64 14.62 -6.38 -24.55
CA ALA A 64 15.69 -7.30 -24.92
C ALA A 64 16.92 -6.49 -25.36
N GLU A 65 17.84 -6.28 -24.41
CA GLU A 65 19.29 -6.11 -24.52
C GLU A 65 19.75 -5.32 -23.28
N PHE A 66 20.15 -6.06 -22.24
CA PHE A 66 20.82 -5.50 -21.07
C PHE A 66 22.17 -4.91 -21.50
N ASN A 67 22.19 -3.61 -21.81
CA ASN A 67 23.41 -2.86 -22.06
C ASN A 67 23.74 -2.04 -20.81
N LEU A 68 24.77 -2.47 -20.08
CA LEU A 68 25.25 -1.86 -18.83
C LEU A 68 25.59 -0.36 -19.00
N ALA A 69 25.97 0.06 -20.22
CA ALA A 69 26.24 1.47 -20.54
C ALA A 69 24.95 2.31 -20.68
N LYS A 70 23.87 1.75 -21.24
CA LYS A 70 22.56 2.44 -21.30
C LYS A 70 21.85 2.52 -19.96
N TRP A 71 22.08 1.56 -19.07
CA TRP A 71 21.56 1.56 -17.69
C TRP A 71 22.18 2.70 -16.85
N ALA A 72 23.46 3.02 -17.08
CA ALA A 72 24.14 4.12 -16.41
C ALA A 72 23.80 5.52 -16.99
N GLU A 73 23.42 5.60 -18.27
CA GLU A 73 23.12 6.88 -18.95
C GLU A 73 21.63 7.28 -18.94
N ASN A 74 20.68 6.34 -18.86
CA ASN A 74 19.25 6.65 -18.94
C ASN A 74 18.60 6.75 -17.56
N ASN A 75 18.47 7.98 -17.08
CA ASN A 75 17.71 8.32 -15.88
C ASN A 75 16.19 8.05 -15.94
N PHE A 76 15.62 7.38 -16.96
CA PHE A 76 14.20 7.01 -16.99
C PHE A 76 13.97 5.78 -17.89
N ASN A 77 13.41 4.69 -17.32
CA ASN A 77 12.38 3.79 -17.89
C ASN A 77 12.29 2.41 -17.18
N ASN A 78 12.25 2.39 -15.84
CA ASN A 78 11.93 1.18 -15.05
C ASN A 78 10.40 1.01 -14.89
N TYR A 79 9.68 0.94 -16.00
CA TYR A 79 8.24 0.68 -16.01
C TYR A 79 7.88 -0.76 -16.39
N ASP A 80 8.84 -1.58 -16.79
CA ASP A 80 8.58 -2.95 -17.22
C ASP A 80 8.33 -3.90 -16.03
N VAL A 81 7.60 -4.98 -16.31
CA VAL A 81 7.37 -6.08 -15.37
C VAL A 81 8.02 -7.38 -15.83
N GLY A 82 8.72 -7.38 -16.97
CA GLY A 82 9.46 -8.55 -17.47
C GLY A 82 8.60 -9.67 -18.05
N PHE A 83 7.44 -9.34 -18.64
CA PHE A 83 6.65 -10.33 -19.39
C PHE A 83 7.39 -10.77 -20.66
N SER A 84 7.23 -12.03 -21.03
CA SER A 84 7.70 -12.48 -22.35
C SER A 84 6.90 -11.77 -23.46
N PRO A 85 7.46 -11.59 -24.67
CA PRO A 85 6.73 -11.01 -25.81
C PRO A 85 5.35 -11.63 -26.05
N LYS A 86 5.26 -12.97 -25.97
CA LYS A 86 3.99 -13.69 -26.15
C LYS A 86 3.00 -13.36 -25.03
N GLN A 87 3.44 -13.40 -23.77
CA GLN A 87 2.60 -13.10 -22.62
C GLN A 87 2.12 -11.64 -22.64
N ALA A 88 3.00 -10.69 -22.96
CA ALA A 88 2.63 -9.28 -23.10
C ALA A 88 1.60 -9.06 -24.21
N ASN A 89 1.74 -9.75 -25.35
CA ASN A 89 0.76 -9.69 -26.43
C ASN A 89 -0.60 -10.28 -26.02
N GLU A 90 -0.61 -11.45 -25.39
CA GLU A 90 -1.85 -12.07 -24.89
C GLU A 90 -2.53 -11.19 -23.83
N PHE A 91 -1.75 -10.62 -22.91
CA PHE A 91 -2.24 -9.75 -21.85
C PHE A 91 -2.81 -8.44 -22.39
N ALA A 92 -2.06 -7.71 -23.23
CA ALA A 92 -2.47 -6.40 -23.75
C ALA A 92 -3.72 -6.47 -24.64
N ASN A 93 -3.95 -7.61 -25.30
CA ASN A 93 -5.14 -7.83 -26.12
C ASN A 93 -6.35 -8.34 -25.33
N ARG A 94 -6.17 -8.76 -24.07
CA ARG A 94 -7.25 -9.24 -23.19
C ARG A 94 -7.70 -8.19 -22.19
N TYR A 95 -6.76 -7.53 -21.51
CA TYR A 95 -7.07 -6.62 -20.42
C TYR A 95 -7.00 -5.17 -20.89
N LYS A 96 -8.05 -4.41 -20.63
CA LYS A 96 -8.06 -2.97 -20.83
C LYS A 96 -7.76 -2.28 -19.50
N ILE A 97 -6.88 -1.29 -19.50
CA ILE A 97 -6.66 -0.42 -18.33
C ILE A 97 -7.72 0.68 -18.34
N VAL A 98 -8.62 0.65 -17.37
CA VAL A 98 -9.75 1.59 -17.30
C VAL A 98 -9.47 2.74 -16.34
N ALA A 99 -8.76 2.47 -15.24
CA ALA A 99 -8.28 3.50 -14.32
C ALA A 99 -6.88 3.13 -13.82
N PHE A 100 -6.03 4.14 -13.60
CA PHE A 100 -4.67 3.95 -13.12
C PHE A 100 -4.24 5.09 -12.19
N VAL A 101 -3.44 4.74 -11.18
CA VAL A 101 -2.77 5.68 -10.29
C VAL A 101 -1.36 5.19 -9.97
N ASN A 102 -0.39 6.11 -10.01
CA ASN A 102 0.99 5.86 -9.59
C ASN A 102 1.53 7.09 -8.86
N GLU A 103 1.42 7.09 -7.53
CA GLU A 103 1.92 8.16 -6.66
C GLU A 103 3.32 7.82 -6.16
N ILE A 104 4.32 8.21 -6.95
CA ILE A 104 5.75 7.93 -6.70
C ILE A 104 6.18 8.41 -5.30
N ASN A 105 5.71 9.60 -4.87
CA ASN A 105 6.10 10.24 -3.61
C ASN A 105 5.74 9.43 -2.36
N ILE A 106 4.67 8.62 -2.42
CA ILE A 106 4.21 7.77 -1.32
C ILE A 106 4.29 6.28 -1.67
N SER A 107 4.92 5.94 -2.80
CA SER A 107 5.09 4.58 -3.32
C SER A 107 3.80 3.78 -3.53
N PHE A 108 2.66 4.46 -3.71
CA PHE A 108 1.35 3.83 -3.96
C PHE A 108 1.08 3.69 -5.46
N SER A 109 0.62 2.51 -5.90
CA SER A 109 0.16 2.28 -7.26
C SER A 109 -0.95 1.24 -7.29
N ALA A 110 -1.97 1.47 -8.10
CA ALA A 110 -3.07 0.55 -8.33
C ALA A 110 -3.62 0.70 -9.75
N THR A 111 -4.11 -0.42 -10.30
CA THR A 111 -4.66 -0.48 -11.65
C THR A 111 -6.02 -1.15 -11.63
N LEU A 112 -7.02 -0.52 -12.26
CA LEU A 112 -8.29 -1.16 -12.57
C LEU A 112 -8.24 -1.72 -13.99
N PHE A 113 -8.22 -3.04 -14.10
CA PHE A 113 -8.34 -3.75 -15.36
C PHE A 113 -9.80 -4.11 -15.63
N GLN A 114 -10.19 -4.06 -16.90
CA GLN A 114 -11.37 -4.76 -17.41
C GLN A 114 -10.89 -5.95 -18.23
N ASP A 115 -11.28 -7.15 -17.82
CA ASP A 115 -11.12 -8.36 -18.63
C ASP A 115 -12.17 -8.34 -19.75
N THR A 116 -11.73 -8.13 -20.99
CA THR A 116 -12.65 -8.03 -22.14
C THR A 116 -13.28 -9.37 -22.52
N HIS A 117 -12.75 -10.49 -22.02
CA HIS A 117 -13.32 -11.81 -22.25
C HIS A 117 -14.44 -12.13 -21.25
N ASP A 118 -14.16 -11.93 -19.96
CA ASP A 118 -15.09 -12.29 -18.88
C ASP A 118 -16.02 -11.12 -18.47
N ASN A 119 -15.81 -9.93 -19.06
CA ASN A 119 -16.42 -8.66 -18.68
C ASN A 119 -16.36 -8.39 -17.16
N GLU A 120 -15.20 -8.65 -16.58
CA GLU A 120 -14.93 -8.54 -15.16
C GLU A 120 -14.02 -7.36 -14.86
N TYR A 121 -14.29 -6.63 -13.77
CA TYR A 121 -13.41 -5.58 -13.28
C TYR A 121 -12.50 -6.12 -12.19
N ILE A 122 -11.19 -5.89 -12.34
CA ILE A 122 -10.16 -6.36 -11.42
C ILE A 122 -9.33 -5.16 -10.93
N LEU A 123 -9.42 -4.87 -9.63
CA LEU A 123 -8.53 -3.91 -8.97
C LEU A 123 -7.27 -4.65 -8.50
N ALA A 124 -6.16 -4.40 -9.18
CA ALA A 124 -4.86 -4.91 -8.80
C ALA A 124 -4.06 -3.83 -8.06
N ILE A 125 -3.66 -4.12 -6.82
CA ILE A 125 -2.89 -3.21 -5.98
C ILE A 125 -1.45 -3.68 -5.92
N ARG A 126 -0.53 -2.78 -6.28
CA ARG A 126 0.90 -3.08 -6.32
C ARG A 126 1.46 -3.20 -4.90
N GLY A 127 2.32 -4.18 -4.68
CA GLY A 127 3.18 -4.20 -3.50
C GLY A 127 4.26 -3.13 -3.54
N ILE A 128 4.86 -2.82 -2.39
CA ILE A 128 6.00 -1.91 -2.36
C ILE A 128 7.18 -2.61 -3.05
N ASN A 129 7.74 -1.95 -4.06
CA ASN A 129 8.95 -2.44 -4.70
C ASN A 129 10.15 -2.11 -3.80
N ILE A 130 10.52 -3.05 -2.93
CA ILE A 130 11.68 -2.93 -2.03
C ILE A 130 13.02 -2.73 -2.76
N PHE A 131 13.05 -2.90 -4.10
CA PHE A 131 14.21 -2.58 -4.94
C PHE A 131 14.29 -1.14 -5.44
N GLN A 132 13.19 -0.36 -5.43
CA GLN A 132 13.27 1.09 -5.73
C GLN A 132 13.85 1.89 -4.54
N PHE A 133 14.06 1.26 -3.38
CA PHE A 133 14.71 1.84 -2.20
C PHE A 133 16.23 1.65 -2.24
N ASN A 134 16.90 2.20 -3.25
CA ASN A 134 18.36 2.37 -3.24
C ASN A 134 18.65 3.79 -2.74
N ASN A 135 19.19 3.99 -1.52
CA ASN A 135 20.63 4.06 -1.29
C ASN A 135 21.05 3.66 0.15
N ASN A 136 20.17 3.00 0.92
CA ASN A 136 20.53 2.51 2.26
C ASN A 136 19.74 1.24 2.61
N CYS A 137 20.43 0.10 2.60
CA CYS A 137 19.87 -1.22 2.94
C CYS A 137 19.17 -1.20 4.32
N ILE A 138 19.67 -0.41 5.28
CA ILE A 138 19.07 -0.23 6.62
C ILE A 138 17.70 0.49 6.56
N ASN A 139 17.52 1.44 5.64
CA ASN A 139 16.23 2.14 5.46
C ASN A 139 15.20 1.23 4.77
N ALA A 140 15.64 0.42 3.80
CA ALA A 140 14.79 -0.61 3.20
C ALA A 140 14.40 -1.67 4.25
N ILE A 141 15.32 -2.09 5.13
CA ILE A 141 15.05 -2.98 6.27
C ILE A 141 14.06 -2.36 7.25
N THR A 142 14.26 -1.11 7.69
CA THR A 142 13.35 -0.47 8.68
C THR A 142 11.96 -0.24 8.11
N GLN A 143 11.84 0.14 6.84
CA GLN A 143 10.52 0.25 6.18
C GLN A 143 9.87 -1.13 5.97
N SER A 144 10.65 -2.15 5.61
CA SER A 144 10.16 -3.53 5.53
C SER A 144 9.67 -4.02 6.91
N VAL A 145 10.41 -3.75 7.99
CA VAL A 145 10.00 -4.06 9.37
C VAL A 145 8.73 -3.31 9.78
N LYS A 146 8.52 -2.05 9.35
CA LYS A 146 7.26 -1.32 9.57
C LYS A 146 6.08 -1.97 8.84
N ILE A 147 6.30 -2.40 7.60
CA ILE A 147 5.34 -3.15 6.78
C ILE A 147 5.00 -4.50 7.45
N PHE A 148 6.01 -5.22 7.95
CA PHE A 148 5.83 -6.48 8.69
C PHE A 148 5.11 -6.28 10.03
N ASN A 149 5.25 -5.11 10.66
CA ASN A 149 4.51 -4.72 11.87
C ASN A 149 3.11 -4.16 11.58
N ALA A 150 2.60 -4.27 10.35
CA ALA A 150 1.25 -3.85 9.97
C ALA A 150 0.96 -2.35 10.19
N LYS A 151 2.00 -1.50 10.21
CA LYS A 151 1.86 -0.04 10.36
C LYS A 151 1.99 0.66 9.01
N ILE A 152 0.85 1.07 8.46
CA ILE A 152 0.76 1.78 7.18
C ILE A 152 0.79 3.30 7.39
N PRO A 153 1.59 4.07 6.63
CA PRO A 153 1.37 5.50 6.57
C PRO A 153 -0.05 5.80 6.09
N ALA A 154 -0.90 6.43 6.91
CA ALA A 154 -2.32 6.66 6.60
C ALA A 154 -2.54 7.33 5.22
N LYS A 155 -1.56 8.12 4.75
CA LYS A 155 -1.51 8.68 3.39
C LYS A 155 -1.66 7.63 2.28
N ILE A 156 -1.04 6.45 2.41
CA ILE A 156 -1.14 5.37 1.41
C ILE A 156 -2.56 4.81 1.36
N TYR A 157 -3.18 4.59 2.52
CA TYR A 157 -4.55 4.10 2.59
C TYR A 157 -5.55 5.13 2.07
N PHE A 158 -5.41 6.40 2.41
CA PHE A 158 -6.28 7.44 1.85
C PHE A 158 -6.07 7.67 0.35
N ALA A 159 -4.86 7.47 -0.18
CA ALA A 159 -4.63 7.47 -1.63
C ALA A 159 -5.40 6.32 -2.32
N LEU A 160 -5.47 5.14 -1.69
CA LEU A 160 -6.30 4.03 -2.17
C LEU A 160 -7.79 4.37 -2.16
N LEU A 161 -8.29 5.02 -1.11
CA LEU A 161 -9.69 5.45 -1.05
C LEU A 161 -9.99 6.54 -2.10
N ASN A 162 -9.10 7.52 -2.26
CA ASN A 162 -9.21 8.56 -3.29
C ASN A 162 -9.29 7.93 -4.68
N PHE A 163 -8.38 7.00 -4.99
CA PHE A 163 -8.39 6.31 -6.28
C PHE A 163 -9.71 5.59 -6.52
N TYR A 164 -10.22 4.89 -5.51
CA TYR A 164 -11.49 4.21 -5.63
C TYR A 164 -12.66 5.17 -5.83
N GLU A 165 -12.86 6.13 -4.93
CA GLU A 165 -14.04 6.99 -4.94
C GLU A 165 -14.12 7.88 -6.18
N TYR A 166 -12.98 8.39 -6.66
CA TYR A 166 -12.96 9.34 -7.77
C TYR A 166 -12.75 8.71 -9.14
N LYS A 167 -12.05 7.57 -9.23
CA LYS A 167 -11.78 6.92 -10.52
C LYS A 167 -12.51 5.61 -10.72
N VAL A 168 -12.54 4.73 -9.71
CA VAL A 168 -13.08 3.37 -9.89
C VAL A 168 -14.60 3.31 -9.69
N LYS A 169 -15.12 3.91 -8.62
CA LYS A 169 -16.52 3.87 -8.23
C LYS A 169 -17.45 4.41 -9.32
N PRO A 170 -17.19 5.55 -9.99
CA PRO A 170 -18.06 6.00 -11.07
C PRO A 170 -18.16 5.00 -12.22
N ILE A 171 -17.08 4.27 -12.52
CA ILE A 171 -17.06 3.22 -13.56
C ILE A 171 -17.95 2.05 -13.13
N LEU A 172 -17.81 1.59 -11.88
CA LEU A 172 -18.57 0.46 -11.35
C LEU A 172 -20.06 0.79 -11.24
N GLU A 173 -20.42 1.99 -10.79
CA GLU A 173 -21.81 2.45 -10.71
C GLU A 173 -22.45 2.56 -12.11
N ASN A 174 -21.73 3.13 -13.08
CA ASN A 174 -22.21 3.24 -14.46
C ASN A 174 -22.41 1.88 -15.15
N THR A 175 -21.69 0.85 -14.71
CA THR A 175 -21.76 -0.50 -15.29
C THR A 175 -22.49 -1.50 -14.41
N ASN A 176 -22.94 -1.08 -13.23
CA ASN A 176 -23.51 -1.94 -12.18
C ASN A 176 -22.65 -3.19 -11.90
N ALA A 177 -21.32 -3.01 -11.87
CA ALA A 177 -20.36 -4.10 -11.78
C ALA A 177 -19.84 -4.30 -10.35
N THR A 178 -19.50 -5.55 -10.02
CA THR A 178 -18.74 -5.92 -8.82
C THR A 178 -17.26 -6.05 -9.15
N LEU A 179 -16.43 -6.11 -8.11
CA LEU A 179 -15.00 -6.02 -8.20
C LEU A 179 -14.30 -7.29 -7.71
N VAL A 180 -13.34 -7.77 -8.49
CA VAL A 180 -12.32 -8.70 -7.99
C VAL A 180 -11.11 -7.88 -7.54
N VAL A 181 -10.60 -8.15 -6.34
CA VAL A 181 -9.44 -7.44 -5.78
C VAL A 181 -8.26 -8.38 -5.71
N THR A 182 -7.10 -7.93 -6.18
CA THR A 182 -5.88 -8.74 -6.11
C THR A 182 -4.67 -7.93 -5.71
N GLY A 183 -3.71 -8.58 -5.06
CA GLY A 183 -2.47 -7.93 -4.64
C GLY A 183 -1.44 -8.92 -4.13
N HIS A 184 -0.17 -8.56 -4.31
CA HIS A 184 0.97 -9.32 -3.85
C HIS A 184 1.68 -8.59 -2.70
N SER A 185 2.17 -9.33 -1.70
CA SER A 185 2.91 -8.77 -0.58
C SER A 185 2.12 -7.61 0.07
N PHE A 186 2.71 -6.43 0.20
CA PHE A 186 2.02 -5.23 0.72
C PHE A 186 0.75 -4.85 -0.05
N GLY A 187 0.69 -5.11 -1.36
CA GLY A 187 -0.51 -4.87 -2.16
C GLY A 187 -1.65 -5.79 -1.74
N GLY A 188 -1.33 -7.02 -1.31
CA GLY A 188 -2.30 -7.95 -0.73
C GLY A 188 -2.77 -7.53 0.66
N TYR A 189 -1.94 -6.84 1.44
CA TYR A 189 -2.38 -6.21 2.69
C TYR A 189 -3.38 -5.09 2.43
N LEU A 190 -3.08 -4.19 1.49
CA LEU A 190 -4.00 -3.13 1.07
C LEU A 190 -5.31 -3.68 0.48
N ALA A 191 -5.24 -4.78 -0.27
CA ALA A 191 -6.41 -5.47 -0.80
C ALA A 191 -7.35 -5.97 0.31
N GLN A 192 -6.79 -6.49 1.41
CA GLN A 192 -7.59 -6.91 2.57
C GLN A 192 -8.27 -5.72 3.24
N LEU A 193 -7.55 -4.61 3.47
CA LEU A 193 -8.15 -3.40 4.03
C LEU A 193 -9.27 -2.88 3.13
N PHE A 194 -9.00 -2.74 1.83
CA PHE A 194 -9.99 -2.30 0.84
C PHE A 194 -11.25 -3.17 0.85
N THR A 195 -11.07 -4.49 0.90
CA THR A 195 -12.17 -5.46 0.96
C THR A 195 -13.03 -5.26 2.21
N LEU A 196 -12.42 -4.96 3.36
CA LEU A 196 -13.16 -4.61 4.58
C LEU A 196 -13.83 -3.24 4.50
N THR A 197 -13.25 -2.29 3.76
CA THR A 197 -13.82 -0.95 3.57
C THR A 197 -15.09 -1.00 2.72
N TYR A 198 -15.07 -1.74 1.61
CA TYR A 198 -16.15 -1.78 0.63
C TYR A 198 -16.74 -3.18 0.40
N PRO A 199 -17.20 -3.89 1.44
CA PRO A 199 -17.58 -5.30 1.35
C PRO A 199 -18.74 -5.57 0.38
N GLN A 200 -19.59 -4.56 0.13
CA GLN A 200 -20.80 -4.70 -0.70
C GLN A 200 -20.52 -4.85 -2.20
N ILE A 201 -19.34 -4.42 -2.67
CA ILE A 201 -18.98 -4.46 -4.09
C ILE A 201 -17.97 -5.56 -4.42
N ILE A 202 -17.51 -6.32 -3.42
CA ILE A 202 -16.49 -7.35 -3.62
C ILE A 202 -17.14 -8.64 -4.11
N LYS A 203 -16.67 -9.14 -5.25
CA LYS A 203 -16.99 -10.47 -5.79
C LYS A 203 -15.98 -11.54 -5.35
N ALA A 204 -14.71 -11.17 -5.27
CA ALA A 204 -13.66 -12.07 -4.83
C ALA A 204 -12.39 -11.29 -4.45
N MET A 205 -11.54 -11.91 -3.64
CA MET A 205 -10.21 -11.40 -3.33
C MET A 205 -9.16 -12.51 -3.47
N PHE A 206 -8.07 -12.20 -4.16
CA PHE A 206 -6.92 -13.09 -4.36
C PHE A 206 -5.64 -12.39 -3.92
N ILE A 207 -5.08 -12.79 -2.79
CA ILE A 207 -3.83 -12.22 -2.25
C ILE A 207 -2.71 -13.25 -2.30
N TYR A 208 -1.50 -12.79 -2.61
CA TYR A 208 -0.32 -13.62 -2.81
C TYR A 208 0.80 -13.24 -1.86
N ASN A 209 1.26 -14.18 -1.03
CA ASN A 209 2.32 -13.96 -0.02
C ASN A 209 2.13 -12.63 0.75
N ALA A 210 0.89 -12.31 1.09
CA ALA A 210 0.56 -11.05 1.74
C ALA A 210 0.80 -11.19 3.26
N PRO A 211 1.11 -10.09 3.98
CA PRO A 211 0.94 -10.06 5.42
C PRO A 211 -0.56 -10.01 5.77
N GLY A 212 -0.97 -10.58 6.90
CA GLY A 212 -2.33 -10.44 7.38
C GLY A 212 -2.59 -9.09 8.05
N VAL A 213 -3.86 -8.77 8.25
CA VAL A 213 -4.33 -7.47 8.76
C VAL A 213 -4.89 -7.55 10.18
N ILE A 214 -5.17 -8.73 10.73
CA ILE A 214 -5.82 -8.88 12.04
C ILE A 214 -4.82 -9.32 13.13
N PRO A 215 -4.67 -8.59 14.25
CA PRO A 215 -3.65 -8.90 15.25
C PRO A 215 -3.77 -10.31 15.88
N ASN A 216 -2.64 -10.99 16.10
CA ASN A 216 -2.57 -12.27 16.81
C ASN A 216 -2.11 -12.11 18.27
N LEU A 217 -2.79 -12.74 19.24
CA LEU A 217 -2.41 -12.73 20.65
C LEU A 217 -1.02 -13.34 20.93
N ALA A 218 -0.51 -14.25 20.08
CA ALA A 218 0.83 -14.85 20.24
C ALA A 218 1.97 -13.86 19.93
N SER A 219 1.73 -12.86 19.08
CA SER A 219 2.69 -11.77 18.81
C SER A 219 2.97 -10.90 20.05
N LYS A 220 2.07 -10.93 21.04
CA LYS A 220 2.12 -10.22 22.33
C LYS A 220 3.21 -10.75 23.29
N VAL A 221 3.68 -11.99 23.07
CA VAL A 221 4.66 -12.67 23.94
C VAL A 221 6.08 -12.61 23.34
N LEU A 222 6.20 -12.58 22.02
CA LEU A 222 7.48 -12.40 21.32
C LEU A 222 7.97 -10.94 21.34
N SER A 223 7.12 -9.98 21.75
CA SER A 223 7.40 -8.55 21.82
C SER A 223 7.96 -8.09 23.17
N SER A 224 8.93 -8.78 23.76
CA SER A 224 9.64 -8.33 24.98
C SER A 224 10.50 -7.05 24.79
N ILE A 225 10.29 -6.32 23.69
CA ILE A 225 10.74 -4.95 23.47
C ILE A 225 9.55 -4.01 23.77
N PRO A 226 9.64 -3.15 24.78
CA PRO A 226 8.60 -2.17 25.06
C PRO A 226 8.66 -1.07 24.00
N ILE A 227 7.96 -1.22 22.85
CA ILE A 227 7.49 -0.18 21.89
C ILE A 227 6.56 -0.83 20.82
N VAL A 228 5.73 -1.82 21.17
CA VAL A 228 4.65 -2.25 20.28
C VAL A 228 3.31 -2.09 20.99
N ARG A 229 2.75 -0.87 20.94
CA ARG A 229 1.31 -0.69 21.05
C ARG A 229 0.72 -1.14 19.71
N MET A 230 0.06 -2.29 19.74
CA MET A 230 -0.48 -3.08 18.63
C MET A 230 -1.87 -2.62 18.13
N ASN A 231 -2.31 -1.41 18.45
CA ASN A 231 -3.68 -0.96 18.14
C ASN A 231 -3.82 -0.04 16.93
N ASP A 232 -2.72 0.33 16.27
CA ASP A 232 -2.74 1.33 15.21
C ASP A 232 -2.30 0.65 13.90
N ILE A 233 -3.26 0.29 13.04
CA ILE A 233 -3.01 -0.12 11.63
C ILE A 233 -2.16 0.93 10.92
N PHE A 234 -2.24 2.16 11.38
CA PHE A 234 -1.51 3.28 10.82
C PHE A 234 -0.22 3.55 11.58
N GLU A 235 0.83 3.99 10.87
CA GLU A 235 2.10 4.43 11.46
C GLU A 235 1.89 5.53 12.51
N VAL A 236 0.80 6.29 12.35
CA VAL A 236 0.27 7.22 13.34
C VAL A 236 -1.18 6.87 13.57
N ASP A 237 -1.60 6.75 14.83
CA ASP A 237 -3.01 6.52 15.16
C ASP A 237 -3.84 7.68 14.59
N VAL A 238 -4.72 7.38 13.64
CA VAL A 238 -5.61 8.39 13.03
C VAL A 238 -6.58 8.98 14.07
N SER A 239 -6.85 8.25 15.17
CA SER A 239 -7.67 8.73 16.27
C SER A 239 -6.98 9.79 17.13
N ASP A 240 -5.66 9.89 17.05
CA ASP A 240 -4.86 10.93 17.72
C ASP A 240 -4.87 12.28 16.95
N PHE A 241 -5.35 12.30 15.71
CA PHE A 241 -5.42 13.53 14.91
C PHE A 241 -6.70 14.31 15.20
N GLN A 242 -6.55 15.62 15.28
CA GLN A 242 -7.69 16.50 15.07
C GLN A 242 -8.03 16.54 13.58
N ARG A 243 -9.34 16.59 13.30
CA ARG A 243 -9.87 16.78 11.95
C ARG A 243 -10.50 18.17 11.82
N LEU A 244 -10.25 18.81 10.69
CA LEU A 244 -10.86 20.09 10.32
C LEU A 244 -11.37 20.01 8.88
N TYR A 245 -12.69 20.07 8.72
CA TYR A 245 -13.33 20.16 7.41
C TYR A 245 -13.07 21.52 6.78
N ILE A 246 -12.35 21.57 5.66
CA ILE A 246 -11.89 22.82 5.06
C ILE A 246 -12.98 23.46 4.21
N THR A 247 -13.30 24.71 4.55
CA THR A 247 -14.22 25.58 3.80
C THR A 247 -13.54 26.90 3.49
N GLN A 248 -14.05 27.64 2.52
CA GLN A 248 -13.55 29.00 2.26
C GLN A 248 -13.71 29.90 3.49
N GLU A 249 -14.80 29.74 4.26
CA GLU A 249 -15.04 30.51 5.48
C GLU A 249 -13.95 30.27 6.54
N ILE A 250 -13.52 29.01 6.72
CA ILE A 250 -12.39 28.65 7.61
C ILE A 250 -11.09 29.27 7.10
N LYS A 251 -10.85 29.26 5.79
CA LYS A 251 -9.68 29.94 5.22
C LYS A 251 -9.74 31.44 5.52
N ASP A 252 -10.87 32.09 5.28
CA ASP A 252 -11.00 33.54 5.43
C ASP A 252 -11.00 34.00 6.89
N SER A 253 -11.36 33.14 7.83
CA SER A 253 -11.34 33.41 9.27
C SER A 253 -9.94 33.37 9.89
N LEU A 254 -8.94 32.84 9.17
CA LEU A 254 -7.57 32.73 9.63
C LEU A 254 -6.64 33.73 8.94
N ASP A 255 -5.65 34.21 9.68
CA ASP A 255 -4.55 35.05 9.20
C ASP A 255 -3.21 34.62 9.82
N TRP A 256 -2.11 35.19 9.34
CA TRP A 256 -0.76 34.84 9.79
C TRP A 256 -0.05 36.05 10.40
N HIS A 257 0.57 35.84 11.56
CA HIS A 257 1.39 36.87 12.18
C HIS A 257 2.86 36.70 11.80
N ASP A 258 3.37 37.50 10.86
CA ASP A 258 4.72 37.32 10.29
C ASP A 258 5.87 37.33 11.31
N ARG A 259 5.86 38.29 12.25
CA ARG A 259 6.99 38.46 13.19
C ARG A 259 7.07 37.31 14.21
N GLU A 260 5.97 37.09 14.94
CA GLU A 260 5.90 36.02 15.94
C GLU A 260 5.74 34.62 15.34
N ARG A 261 5.37 34.51 14.06
CA ARG A 261 5.18 33.24 13.33
C ARG A 261 4.11 32.32 13.96
N PHE A 262 2.92 32.87 14.20
CA PHE A 262 1.77 32.13 14.73
C PHE A 262 0.47 32.45 13.99
N ILE A 263 -0.53 31.59 14.18
CA ILE A 263 -1.86 31.73 13.58
C ILE A 263 -2.67 32.82 14.29
N ILE A 264 -3.35 33.67 13.54
CA ILE A 264 -4.38 34.59 14.03
C ILE A 264 -5.75 34.03 13.66
N ILE A 265 -6.64 33.92 14.64
CA ILE A 265 -8.06 33.67 14.41
C ILE A 265 -8.77 35.03 14.37
N LYS A 266 -9.15 35.50 13.17
CA LYS A 266 -9.88 36.76 12.98
C LYS A 266 -11.35 36.64 13.38
N ARG A 267 -11.95 35.46 13.12
CA ARG A 267 -13.35 35.15 13.45
C ARG A 267 -13.42 33.74 14.01
N ASN A 268 -13.91 33.60 15.23
CA ASN A 268 -14.10 32.29 15.85
C ASN A 268 -15.42 31.68 15.38
N ILE A 269 -15.37 30.92 14.29
CA ILE A 269 -16.55 30.27 13.69
C ILE A 269 -16.71 28.83 14.20
N GLN A 270 -17.92 28.30 14.10
CA GLN A 270 -18.21 26.90 14.37
C GLN A 270 -17.79 26.05 13.16
N THR A 271 -17.10 24.94 13.44
CA THR A 271 -16.67 23.96 12.44
C THR A 271 -17.77 22.93 12.20
N LYS A 272 -17.62 22.12 11.15
CA LYS A 272 -18.58 21.07 10.78
C LYS A 272 -18.81 20.03 11.89
N ASP A 273 -17.81 19.82 12.75
CA ASP A 273 -17.91 18.90 13.90
C ASP A 273 -18.63 19.53 15.12
N GLY A 274 -19.07 20.78 15.03
CA GLY A 274 -19.75 21.50 16.11
C GLY A 274 -18.83 22.25 17.08
N GLU A 275 -17.52 22.04 17.01
CA GLU A 275 -16.52 22.77 17.81
C GLU A 275 -16.12 24.09 17.15
N THR A 276 -15.60 25.05 17.92
CA THR A 276 -15.12 26.33 17.37
C THR A 276 -13.67 26.24 16.88
N LEU A 277 -13.25 27.16 15.99
CA LEU A 277 -11.85 27.21 15.55
C LEU A 277 -10.85 27.40 16.70
N GLU A 278 -11.25 28.09 17.76
CA GLU A 278 -10.42 28.21 18.96
C GLU A 278 -10.22 26.89 19.71
N VAL A 279 -11.17 25.96 19.62
CA VAL A 279 -11.01 24.60 20.15
C VAL A 279 -10.14 23.76 19.23
N LYS A 280 -10.36 23.87 17.91
CA LYS A 280 -9.63 23.11 16.90
C LYS A 280 -8.16 23.52 16.76
N ILE A 281 -7.83 24.80 16.95
CA ILE A 281 -6.47 25.33 16.88
C ILE A 281 -6.02 25.72 18.29
N PRO A 282 -5.21 24.88 18.95
CA PRO A 282 -4.81 25.08 20.35
C PRO A 282 -4.08 26.39 20.57
N GLU A 283 -4.17 26.91 21.80
CA GLU A 283 -3.61 28.21 22.16
C GLU A 283 -2.13 28.36 21.80
N TYR A 284 -1.34 27.31 22.04
CA TYR A 284 0.10 27.32 21.83
C TYR A 284 0.52 27.45 20.35
N LEU A 285 -0.42 27.41 19.39
CA LEU A 285 -0.17 27.68 17.97
C LEU A 285 -0.65 29.07 17.54
N ARG A 286 -1.15 29.89 18.47
CA ARG A 286 -1.83 31.15 18.16
C ARG A 286 -1.10 32.38 18.67
N PHE A 287 -1.36 33.49 17.98
CA PHE A 287 -1.07 34.84 18.44
C PHE A 287 -2.31 35.45 19.09
N ASP A 288 -2.15 36.02 20.28
CA ASP A 288 -3.23 36.74 20.96
C ASP A 288 -3.19 38.22 20.55
N THR A 289 -4.13 38.63 19.69
CA THR A 289 -4.24 40.01 19.22
C THR A 289 -4.64 41.00 20.32
N LYS A 290 -5.30 40.56 21.39
CA LYS A 290 -5.68 41.44 22.51
C LYS A 290 -4.46 41.74 23.40
N SER A 291 -3.66 40.72 23.70
CA SER A 291 -2.45 40.90 24.53
C SER A 291 -1.16 41.18 23.73
N GLN A 292 -1.25 41.22 22.40
CA GLN A 292 -0.14 41.52 21.47
C GLN A 292 1.09 40.62 21.69
N ARG A 293 0.86 39.34 21.99
CA ARG A 293 1.93 38.35 22.23
C ARG A 293 1.51 36.95 21.81
N ALA A 294 2.48 36.08 21.56
CA ALA A 294 2.22 34.66 21.38
C ALA A 294 1.71 34.05 22.68
N PHE A 295 0.78 33.10 22.61
CA PHE A 295 0.25 32.44 23.80
C PHE A 295 1.34 31.67 24.57
N VAL A 296 2.29 31.07 23.85
CA VAL A 296 3.41 30.34 24.47
C VAL A 296 4.26 31.22 25.38
N ASP A 297 4.37 32.52 25.08
CA ASP A 297 5.15 33.47 25.88
C ASP A 297 4.46 33.80 27.22
N LYS A 298 3.16 33.51 27.37
CA LYS A 298 2.43 33.66 28.64
C LYS A 298 2.92 32.69 29.71
N TYR A 299 3.52 31.57 29.29
CA TYR A 299 3.98 30.49 30.15
C TYR A 299 5.51 30.49 30.35
N ALA A 300 6.22 31.45 29.73
CA ALA A 300 7.66 31.57 29.89
C ALA A 300 8.01 32.02 31.34
N GLY A 301 8.84 31.23 32.03
CA GLY A 301 9.31 31.55 33.39
C GLY A 301 8.43 31.03 34.55
N VAL A 302 7.42 30.21 34.26
CA VAL A 302 6.62 29.54 35.30
C VAL A 302 7.32 28.23 35.70
N ASN A 303 7.97 28.22 36.88
CA ASN A 303 8.84 27.13 37.37
C ASN A 303 8.16 25.74 37.53
N SER A 304 6.86 25.61 37.29
CA SER A 304 6.07 24.40 37.52
C SER A 304 5.50 23.75 36.24
N VAL A 305 5.77 24.29 35.05
CA VAL A 305 5.24 23.76 33.77
C VAL A 305 6.38 23.58 32.76
N ALA A 306 6.40 22.46 32.04
CA ALA A 306 7.32 22.27 30.93
C ALA A 306 7.14 23.41 29.91
N MET A 307 8.23 24.10 29.55
CA MET A 307 8.15 25.27 28.67
C MET A 307 7.83 24.81 27.24
N PHE A 308 6.85 25.43 26.59
CA PHE A 308 6.63 25.22 25.16
C PHE A 308 7.91 25.54 24.38
N ASN A 309 8.37 24.60 23.55
CA ASN A 309 9.44 24.88 22.61
C ASN A 309 8.90 25.80 21.52
N LYS A 310 9.14 27.12 21.66
CA LYS A 310 8.61 28.16 20.77
C LYS A 310 8.93 27.87 19.29
N SER A 311 10.13 27.38 18.99
CA SER A 311 10.53 27.05 17.60
C SER A 311 9.70 25.89 17.02
N SER A 312 9.49 24.82 17.80
CA SER A 312 8.62 23.71 17.36
C SER A 312 7.19 24.19 17.13
N MET A 313 6.63 25.00 18.04
CA MET A 313 5.28 25.54 17.89
C MET A 313 5.15 26.47 16.67
N GLN A 314 6.12 27.34 16.42
CA GLN A 314 6.13 28.23 15.25
C GLN A 314 6.22 27.45 13.93
N ASN A 315 7.09 26.45 13.87
CA ASN A 315 7.23 25.62 12.67
C ASN A 315 5.94 24.85 12.40
N TYR A 316 5.33 24.28 13.44
CA TYR A 316 4.06 23.56 13.31
C TYR A 316 2.90 24.49 12.93
N ALA A 317 2.79 25.65 13.58
CA ALA A 317 1.76 26.65 13.28
C ALA A 317 1.83 27.12 11.82
N PHE A 318 3.04 27.38 11.31
CA PHE A 318 3.24 27.75 9.91
C PHE A 318 2.78 26.66 8.95
N ARG A 319 3.15 25.40 9.21
CA ARG A 319 2.72 24.26 8.39
C ARG A 319 1.21 24.10 8.42
N LEU A 320 0.59 24.19 9.60
CA LEU A 320 -0.85 24.02 9.78
C LEU A 320 -1.61 25.13 9.03
N TYR A 321 -1.21 26.38 9.23
CA TYR A 321 -1.75 27.52 8.50
C TYR A 321 -1.65 27.33 6.98
N SER A 322 -0.44 27.02 6.50
CA SER A 322 -0.18 26.82 5.08
C SER A 322 -1.02 25.68 4.51
N ARG A 323 -1.23 24.59 5.26
CA ARG A 323 -2.09 23.49 4.81
C ARG A 323 -3.56 23.86 4.81
N ILE A 324 -4.08 24.49 5.85
CA ILE A 324 -5.47 24.98 5.85
C ILE A 324 -5.76 25.88 4.63
N LYS A 325 -4.81 26.76 4.27
CA LYS A 325 -4.98 27.65 3.11
C LYS A 325 -4.95 26.93 1.77
N ASN A 326 -4.09 25.91 1.63
CA ASN A 326 -3.85 25.24 0.34
C ASN A 326 -4.70 23.99 0.12
N THR A 327 -5.22 23.36 1.17
CA THR A 327 -6.11 22.20 1.06
C THR A 327 -7.40 22.59 0.35
N GLU A 328 -7.88 21.75 -0.56
CA GLU A 328 -9.08 22.05 -1.34
C GLU A 328 -10.33 22.16 -0.45
N ASN A 329 -11.29 23.01 -0.84
CA ASN A 329 -12.54 23.12 -0.11
C ASN A 329 -13.32 21.80 -0.21
N GLY A 330 -13.86 21.32 0.90
CA GLY A 330 -14.59 20.06 0.97
C GLY A 330 -13.75 18.87 1.48
N TYR A 331 -12.45 19.04 1.67
CA TYR A 331 -11.55 18.03 2.24
C TYR A 331 -11.47 18.18 3.76
N TYR A 332 -11.14 17.09 4.46
CA TYR A 332 -10.67 17.18 5.83
C TYR A 332 -9.15 17.29 5.86
N LEU A 333 -8.66 18.20 6.70
CA LEU A 333 -7.27 18.23 7.13
C LEU A 333 -7.15 17.51 8.47
N LEU A 334 -6.39 16.43 8.50
CA LEU A 334 -6.00 15.73 9.72
C LEU A 334 -4.64 16.25 10.18
N TYR A 335 -4.56 16.75 11.40
CA TYR A 335 -3.35 17.31 12.00
C TYR A 335 -3.22 16.94 13.48
N ASN A 336 -1.99 16.76 13.93
CA ASN A 336 -1.69 16.36 15.30
C ASN A 336 -1.59 17.56 16.24
N THR A 337 -2.32 17.53 17.36
CA THR A 337 -2.19 18.52 18.44
C THR A 337 -1.57 17.93 19.71
N GLN A 338 -1.09 16.68 19.65
CA GLN A 338 -0.40 16.06 20.78
C GLN A 338 1.00 16.63 20.93
N THR A 339 1.43 16.72 22.18
CA THR A 339 2.75 17.21 22.54
C THR A 339 3.55 16.15 23.27
N THR A 340 4.85 16.07 23.00
CA THR A 340 5.79 15.28 23.81
C THR A 340 6.46 16.17 24.85
N ASN A 341 6.50 15.69 26.08
CA ASN A 341 7.15 16.35 27.20
C ASN A 341 8.50 15.72 27.52
N THR A 342 9.51 16.57 27.62
CA THR A 342 10.71 16.30 28.42
C THR A 342 10.58 17.04 29.76
N TYR A 343 11.48 16.76 30.72
CA TYR A 343 11.49 17.48 32.01
C TYR A 343 11.61 19.02 31.85
N ALA A 344 12.09 19.52 30.72
CA ALA A 344 12.36 20.93 30.49
C ALA A 344 11.50 21.58 29.38
N THR A 345 11.09 20.82 28.36
CA THR A 345 10.42 21.39 27.17
C THR A 345 9.30 20.51 26.62
N MET A 346 8.28 21.17 26.06
CA MET A 346 7.14 20.58 25.37
C MET A 346 7.19 20.91 23.87
N SER A 347 7.25 19.88 23.02
CA SER A 347 7.27 20.01 21.55
C SER A 347 6.07 19.29 20.92
N ILE A 348 5.69 19.63 19.69
CA ILE A 348 4.64 18.90 18.97
C ILE A 348 5.14 17.50 18.63
N TYR A 349 4.34 16.48 18.94
CA TYR A 349 4.62 15.11 18.55
C TYR A 349 4.47 14.97 17.02
N ASN A 350 5.45 14.37 16.34
CA ASN A 350 5.39 14.14 14.89
C ASN A 350 5.03 15.39 14.06
N GLU A 351 5.73 16.51 14.31
CA GLU A 351 5.46 17.84 13.73
C GLU A 351 5.40 17.94 12.18
N ASN A 352 5.80 16.89 11.46
CA ASN A 352 5.81 16.83 10.00
C ASN A 352 4.59 16.12 9.39
N ILE A 353 3.71 15.54 10.22
CA ILE A 353 2.61 14.71 9.72
C ILE A 353 1.30 15.51 9.73
N MET A 354 0.87 15.90 8.53
CA MET A 354 -0.48 16.38 8.23
C MET A 354 -0.98 15.61 7.01
N ILE A 355 -2.26 15.26 7.02
CA ILE A 355 -2.88 14.43 5.99
C ILE A 355 -4.11 15.15 5.48
N GLU A 356 -4.14 15.35 4.17
CA GLU A 356 -5.32 15.85 3.46
C GLU A 356 -6.07 14.63 2.92
N GLU A 357 -7.36 14.56 3.22
CA GLU A 357 -8.20 13.43 2.86
C GLU A 357 -9.60 13.93 2.45
N ALA A 358 -10.24 13.25 1.50
CA ALA A 358 -11.43 13.74 0.82
C ALA A 358 -12.78 13.39 1.49
N GLY A 359 -12.81 13.26 2.82
CA GLY A 359 -14.02 12.93 3.58
C GLY A 359 -14.21 11.44 3.87
N PHE A 360 -13.14 10.67 3.87
CA PHE A 360 -13.11 9.24 4.11
C PHE A 360 -12.80 8.84 5.54
N ILE A 361 -12.63 9.79 6.47
CA ILE A 361 -12.33 9.44 7.87
C ILE A 361 -13.38 8.51 8.47
N ASP A 362 -14.67 8.79 8.26
CA ASP A 362 -15.76 7.95 8.77
C ASP A 362 -15.74 6.55 8.10
N THR A 363 -15.32 6.49 6.82
CA THR A 363 -15.14 5.24 6.08
C THR A 363 -13.97 4.43 6.64
N ALA A 364 -12.86 5.08 6.99
CA ALA A 364 -11.71 4.47 7.62
C ALA A 364 -12.06 3.96 9.03
N GLU A 365 -12.78 4.74 9.83
CA GLU A 365 -13.26 4.33 11.15
C GLU A 365 -14.20 3.12 11.07
N ALA A 366 -15.14 3.10 10.12
CA ALA A 366 -16.01 1.95 9.90
C ALA A 366 -15.22 0.68 9.53
N MET A 367 -14.18 0.81 8.69
CA MET A 367 -13.26 -0.29 8.38
C MET A 367 -12.52 -0.78 9.64
N LEU A 368 -11.99 0.14 10.46
CA LEU A 368 -11.31 -0.21 11.71
C LEU A 368 -12.21 -1.00 12.66
N GLN A 369 -13.49 -0.62 12.77
CA GLN A 369 -14.46 -1.35 13.58
C GLN A 369 -14.73 -2.76 13.03
N ARG A 370 -14.84 -2.89 11.70
CA ARG A 370 -14.99 -4.22 11.06
C ARG A 370 -13.76 -5.09 11.31
N LEU A 371 -12.57 -4.52 11.21
CA LEU A 371 -11.34 -5.27 11.44
C LEU A 371 -11.25 -5.82 12.87
N LYS A 372 -11.62 -5.03 13.89
CA LYS A 372 -11.62 -5.48 15.29
C LYS A 372 -12.46 -6.75 15.51
N ASN A 373 -13.53 -6.92 14.74
CA ASN A 373 -14.45 -8.06 14.83
C ASN A 373 -14.15 -9.17 13.82
N SER A 374 -13.19 -8.97 12.91
CA SER A 374 -12.95 -9.86 11.77
C SER A 374 -12.23 -11.17 12.13
N ASN A 375 -11.68 -11.28 13.34
CA ASN A 375 -11.14 -12.54 13.87
C ASN A 375 -12.25 -13.58 14.13
N ASP A 376 -13.50 -13.15 14.35
CA ASP A 376 -14.62 -14.03 14.66
C ASP A 376 -15.51 -14.26 13.42
N VAL A 377 -15.96 -13.17 12.78
CA VAL A 377 -16.91 -13.24 11.66
C VAL A 377 -16.67 -12.10 10.66
N LEU A 378 -16.50 -12.43 9.38
CA LEU A 378 -16.42 -11.43 8.32
C LEU A 378 -17.75 -10.65 8.16
N PRO A 379 -17.73 -9.40 7.67
CA PRO A 379 -18.95 -8.70 7.27
C PRO A 379 -19.84 -9.57 6.39
N GLN A 380 -21.16 -9.52 6.62
CA GLN A 380 -22.15 -10.38 5.94
C GLN A 380 -21.95 -10.54 4.42
N PRO A 381 -21.65 -9.48 3.64
CA PRO A 381 -21.40 -9.63 2.20
C PRO A 381 -20.22 -10.58 1.93
N LEU A 382 -19.13 -10.46 2.69
CA LEU A 382 -17.89 -11.20 2.49
C LEU A 382 -17.96 -12.66 2.94
N GLN A 383 -18.91 -13.04 3.79
CA GLN A 383 -19.05 -14.43 4.26
C GLN A 383 -19.38 -15.41 3.13
N ARG A 384 -20.03 -14.93 2.07
CA ARG A 384 -20.44 -15.73 0.91
C ARG A 384 -19.42 -15.68 -0.22
N GLU A 385 -18.43 -14.80 -0.12
CA GLU A 385 -17.50 -14.51 -1.20
C GLU A 385 -16.22 -15.34 -1.13
N ASN A 386 -15.57 -15.40 -2.28
CA ASN A 386 -14.36 -16.14 -2.53
C ASN A 386 -13.13 -15.33 -2.11
N ILE A 387 -12.59 -15.59 -0.91
CA ILE A 387 -11.46 -14.85 -0.34
C ILE A 387 -10.28 -15.81 -0.14
N TYR A 388 -9.36 -15.78 -1.10
CA TYR A 388 -8.20 -16.69 -1.15
C TYR A 388 -6.92 -15.99 -0.73
N HIS A 389 -6.22 -16.62 0.21
CA HIS A 389 -4.81 -16.38 0.45
C HIS A 389 -3.99 -17.49 -0.20
N ILE A 390 -3.17 -17.11 -1.17
CA ILE A 390 -2.26 -18.01 -1.87
C ILE A 390 -0.87 -17.75 -1.33
N HIS A 391 -0.25 -18.78 -0.74
CA HIS A 391 1.07 -18.65 -0.16
C HIS A 391 2.05 -19.74 -0.61
N ALA A 392 3.31 -19.35 -0.78
CA ALA A 392 4.40 -20.23 -1.14
C ALA A 392 4.88 -21.09 0.06
N LEU A 393 5.00 -22.40 -0.15
CA LEU A 393 5.70 -23.31 0.75
C LEU A 393 7.13 -23.48 0.26
N ASN A 394 8.09 -23.13 1.13
CA ASN A 394 9.55 -23.46 1.13
C ASN A 394 10.45 -22.28 1.52
N ALA A 395 9.91 -21.09 1.80
CA ALA A 395 10.72 -19.97 2.23
C ALA A 395 11.15 -20.06 3.71
N PHE A 396 10.32 -20.61 4.61
CA PHE A 396 10.58 -20.63 6.06
C PHE A 396 9.91 -21.85 6.73
N GLU A 397 10.58 -22.50 7.69
CA GLU A 397 9.88 -23.41 8.59
C GLU A 397 8.71 -22.66 9.26
N LYS A 398 7.53 -23.25 9.12
CA LYS A 398 6.20 -22.63 9.17
C LYS A 398 5.81 -21.97 10.51
N SER A 399 6.64 -21.97 11.56
CA SER A 399 6.20 -21.67 12.93
C SER A 399 6.63 -20.31 13.50
N GLU A 400 7.89 -19.88 13.30
CA GLU A 400 8.41 -18.69 14.00
C GLU A 400 8.21 -17.38 13.21
N PHE A 401 8.18 -17.42 11.88
CA PHE A 401 8.02 -16.22 11.05
C PHE A 401 6.57 -15.99 10.59
N MET A 402 5.81 -17.07 10.30
CA MET A 402 4.37 -16.97 10.04
C MET A 402 3.57 -16.50 11.26
N SER A 403 4.12 -16.64 12.47
CA SER A 403 3.53 -16.05 13.69
C SER A 403 3.80 -14.55 13.85
N LEU A 404 4.70 -13.95 13.05
CA LEU A 404 4.88 -12.50 12.93
C LEU A 404 3.89 -11.86 11.96
N PHE A 405 3.37 -12.64 11.01
CA PHE A 405 2.29 -12.18 10.13
C PHE A 405 0.96 -12.30 10.88
N SER A 406 0.27 -11.17 11.00
CA SER A 406 -1.09 -11.07 11.54
C SER A 406 -2.06 -12.03 10.81
N TYR A 407 -3.23 -12.33 11.37
CA TYR A 407 -4.24 -13.16 10.70
C TYR A 407 -4.81 -12.47 9.45
N HIS A 408 -5.19 -13.28 8.46
CA HIS A 408 -5.81 -12.83 7.22
C HIS A 408 -7.34 -12.81 7.37
N ILE A 409 -8.01 -11.93 6.63
CA ILE A 409 -9.48 -12.01 6.46
C ILE A 409 -9.88 -13.13 5.47
N ALA A 410 -8.91 -13.90 4.96
CA ALA A 410 -9.15 -14.97 4.01
C ALA A 410 -9.89 -16.13 4.67
N ASN A 411 -10.96 -16.60 4.02
CA ASN A 411 -11.69 -17.78 4.44
C ASN A 411 -11.11 -19.07 3.85
N SER A 412 -10.17 -18.97 2.90
CA SER A 412 -9.53 -20.09 2.21
C SER A 412 -8.03 -19.89 2.05
N GLU A 413 -7.25 -20.86 2.52
CA GLU A 413 -5.80 -20.92 2.35
C GLU A 413 -5.41 -21.90 1.21
N VAL A 414 -4.52 -21.43 0.33
CA VAL A 414 -4.00 -22.17 -0.83
C VAL A 414 -2.48 -22.20 -0.76
N GLU A 415 -1.93 -23.39 -0.52
CA GLU A 415 -0.49 -23.62 -0.50
C GLU A 415 0.01 -23.99 -1.89
N VAL A 416 0.97 -23.21 -2.40
CA VAL A 416 1.69 -23.44 -3.66
C VAL A 416 3.12 -23.83 -3.32
N SER A 417 3.63 -24.91 -3.90
CA SER A 417 5.03 -25.31 -3.65
C SER A 417 5.95 -24.56 -4.60
N LEU A 418 6.92 -23.81 -4.06
CA LEU A 418 8.02 -23.23 -4.85
C LEU A 418 9.25 -24.12 -4.68
N ASP A 419 9.87 -24.56 -5.76
CA ASP A 419 11.06 -25.42 -5.68
C ASP A 419 12.30 -24.57 -5.44
N ILE A 420 12.48 -24.20 -4.18
CA ILE A 420 13.55 -23.31 -3.73
C ILE A 420 14.26 -24.04 -2.60
N TYR A 421 15.59 -24.16 -2.73
CA TYR A 421 16.42 -24.80 -1.70
C TYR A 421 16.15 -24.13 -0.33
N PRO A 422 15.76 -24.89 0.70
CA PRO A 422 15.53 -24.34 2.02
C PRO A 422 16.84 -23.76 2.57
N ILE A 423 16.92 -22.43 2.69
CA ILE A 423 18.06 -21.79 3.33
C ILE A 423 17.83 -21.75 4.84
N SER A 424 18.67 -22.46 5.59
CA SER A 424 18.68 -22.39 7.06
C SER A 424 19.37 -21.11 7.51
N PHE A 425 18.62 -20.21 8.16
CA PHE A 425 19.19 -19.02 8.81
C PHE A 425 19.55 -19.32 10.26
N LYS A 426 20.85 -19.38 10.60
CA LYS A 426 21.28 -19.39 12.01
C LYS A 426 21.12 -17.99 12.61
N LYS A 427 20.42 -17.85 13.74
CA LYS A 427 20.25 -16.56 14.47
C LYS A 427 21.63 -15.96 14.84
N LYS A 428 21.81 -14.64 14.62
CA LYS A 428 22.63 -13.67 15.43
C LYS A 428 23.45 -12.56 14.69
N SER A 429 23.14 -12.13 13.45
CA SER A 429 23.77 -10.89 12.95
C SER A 429 22.92 -10.09 11.96
N LEU A 430 23.22 -8.78 11.83
CA LEU A 430 22.63 -7.85 10.85
C LEU A 430 22.76 -8.37 9.40
N LEU A 431 23.83 -9.13 9.12
CA LEU A 431 24.11 -9.74 7.83
C LEU A 431 23.07 -10.82 7.44
N ASN A 432 22.47 -11.48 8.44
CA ASN A 432 21.43 -12.48 8.20
C ASN A 432 20.08 -11.86 7.82
N ILE A 433 19.80 -10.62 8.24
CA ILE A 433 18.61 -9.87 7.80
C ILE A 433 18.75 -9.42 6.34
N VAL A 434 19.96 -9.02 5.93
CA VAL A 434 20.25 -8.65 4.53
C VAL A 434 20.15 -9.88 3.61
N ASN A 435 20.77 -11.00 3.97
CA ASN A 435 20.66 -12.25 3.20
C ASN A 435 19.23 -12.80 3.18
N PHE A 436 18.48 -12.65 4.29
CA PHE A 436 17.06 -12.96 4.37
C PHE A 436 16.22 -12.10 3.42
N LEU A 437 16.45 -10.78 3.38
CA LEU A 437 15.73 -9.89 2.48
C LEU A 437 16.05 -10.21 1.03
N THR A 438 17.32 -10.42 0.68
CA THR A 438 17.73 -10.83 -0.67
C THR A 438 17.14 -12.19 -1.06
N TYR A 439 16.96 -13.13 -0.12
CA TYR A 439 16.29 -14.41 -0.37
C TYR A 439 14.77 -14.25 -0.51
N PHE A 440 14.10 -13.62 0.46
CA PHE A 440 12.67 -13.29 0.42
C PHE A 440 12.31 -12.61 -0.91
N VAL A 441 13.13 -11.65 -1.33
CA VAL A 441 13.03 -10.95 -2.59
C VAL A 441 13.09 -11.85 -3.84
N ASN A 442 14.02 -12.81 -3.89
CA ASN A 442 14.23 -13.66 -5.08
C ASN A 442 13.26 -14.86 -5.13
N VAL A 443 12.78 -15.30 -3.96
CA VAL A 443 11.97 -16.50 -3.76
C VAL A 443 10.47 -16.17 -3.77
N GLU A 444 10.11 -15.00 -3.26
CA GLU A 444 8.72 -14.55 -3.10
C GLU A 444 8.32 -13.56 -4.22
N SER A 445 8.93 -13.67 -5.40
CA SER A 445 8.50 -12.83 -6.52
C SER A 445 7.12 -13.31 -7.00
N ILE A 446 6.20 -12.38 -7.26
CA ILE A 446 4.89 -12.69 -7.83
C ILE A 446 4.99 -13.47 -9.16
N LYS A 447 6.08 -13.28 -9.91
CA LYS A 447 6.43 -14.05 -11.10
C LYS A 447 6.62 -15.54 -10.78
N SER A 448 7.38 -15.87 -9.73
CA SER A 448 7.62 -17.25 -9.30
C SER A 448 6.31 -17.94 -8.88
N ILE A 449 5.45 -17.22 -8.14
CA ILE A 449 4.13 -17.73 -7.74
C ILE A 449 3.23 -17.98 -8.97
N TYR A 450 3.18 -17.02 -9.90
CA TYR A 450 2.44 -17.16 -11.16
C TYR A 450 2.89 -18.37 -11.96
N GLN A 451 4.22 -18.55 -12.12
CA GLN A 451 4.78 -19.68 -12.86
C GLN A 451 4.42 -21.01 -12.19
N ALA A 452 4.56 -21.11 -10.87
CA ALA A 452 4.20 -22.32 -10.13
C ALA A 452 2.71 -22.63 -10.29
N LEU A 453 1.82 -21.64 -10.13
CA LEU A 453 0.38 -21.81 -10.32
C LEU A 453 0.01 -22.23 -11.75
N LEU A 454 0.67 -21.65 -12.76
CA LEU A 454 0.47 -22.04 -14.16
C LEU A 454 0.84 -23.50 -14.38
N ILE A 455 2.00 -23.93 -13.88
CA ILE A 455 2.42 -25.32 -14.06
C ILE A 455 1.46 -26.23 -13.29
N GLU A 456 1.20 -25.93 -12.02
CA GLU A 456 0.26 -26.70 -11.21
C GLU A 456 -1.08 -26.81 -11.90
N SER A 457 -1.61 -25.76 -12.54
CA SER A 457 -2.89 -25.77 -13.29
C SER A 457 -2.92 -26.72 -14.49
N ARG A 458 -1.76 -27.06 -15.06
CA ARG A 458 -1.63 -27.95 -16.21
C ARG A 458 -1.60 -29.42 -15.81
N ILE A 459 -1.35 -29.72 -14.53
CA ILE A 459 -1.39 -31.09 -14.00
C ILE A 459 -2.84 -31.57 -13.97
N SER A 460 -3.11 -32.69 -14.66
CA SER A 460 -4.34 -33.46 -14.50
C SER A 460 -4.21 -34.36 -13.28
N TYR A 461 -5.10 -34.22 -12.29
CA TYR A 461 -5.06 -34.98 -11.02
C TYR A 461 -5.04 -36.50 -11.22
N ASN A 462 -5.51 -36.97 -12.37
CA ASN A 462 -5.67 -38.39 -12.69
C ASN A 462 -4.54 -38.98 -13.54
N ASN A 463 -3.52 -38.19 -13.92
CA ASN A 463 -2.45 -38.67 -14.79
C ASN A 463 -1.10 -38.69 -14.06
N LYS A 464 -0.69 -39.90 -13.63
CA LYS A 464 0.60 -40.15 -12.99
C LYS A 464 1.77 -39.71 -13.87
N GLU A 465 1.63 -39.79 -15.19
CA GLU A 465 2.64 -39.37 -16.16
C GLU A 465 2.84 -37.84 -16.19
N ASP A 466 1.78 -37.06 -16.00
CA ASP A 466 1.87 -35.60 -15.92
C ASP A 466 2.52 -35.16 -14.60
N LEU A 467 2.24 -35.87 -13.51
CA LEU A 467 2.91 -35.66 -12.23
C LEU A 467 4.40 -36.05 -12.29
N ASP A 468 4.73 -37.17 -12.95
CA ASP A 468 6.12 -37.60 -13.12
C ASP A 468 6.89 -36.68 -14.07
N LYS A 469 6.27 -36.19 -15.16
CA LYS A 469 6.85 -35.17 -16.06
C LYS A 469 7.05 -33.84 -15.35
N PHE A 470 6.11 -33.43 -14.50
CA PHE A 470 6.26 -32.28 -13.63
C PHE A 470 7.48 -32.44 -12.72
N LEU A 471 7.56 -33.55 -11.97
CA LEU A 471 8.67 -33.82 -11.05
C LEU A 471 10.02 -33.90 -11.78
N THR A 472 10.05 -34.44 -13.01
CA THR A 472 11.27 -34.57 -13.83
C THR A 472 11.71 -33.23 -14.44
N PHE A 473 10.78 -32.43 -14.97
CA PHE A 473 11.06 -31.07 -15.45
C PHE A 473 11.58 -30.19 -14.31
N PHE A 474 11.03 -30.35 -13.11
CA PHE A 474 11.47 -29.67 -11.90
C PHE A 474 12.88 -30.09 -11.46
N GLN A 475 13.21 -31.39 -11.48
CA GLN A 475 14.56 -31.87 -11.16
C GLN A 475 15.62 -31.46 -12.20
N GLY A 476 15.26 -31.33 -13.47
CA GLY A 476 16.20 -30.94 -14.54
C GLY A 476 16.69 -29.48 -14.44
N ASN A 477 15.82 -28.55 -14.07
CA ASN A 477 16.19 -27.13 -13.94
C ASN A 477 17.05 -26.83 -12.69
N LEU A 478 16.95 -27.65 -11.63
CA LEU A 478 17.77 -27.58 -10.42
C LEU A 478 19.28 -27.85 -10.68
N ILE A 479 19.60 -28.68 -11.68
CA ILE A 479 20.99 -29.01 -12.02
C ILE A 479 21.63 -27.91 -12.87
N ALA A 480 20.85 -27.26 -13.74
CA ALA A 480 21.35 -26.20 -14.63
C ALA A 480 21.69 -24.90 -13.88
N GLU A 481 20.86 -24.47 -12.92
CA GLU A 481 21.10 -23.23 -12.17
C GLU A 481 22.16 -23.38 -11.06
N SER A 482 22.35 -24.58 -10.51
CA SER A 482 23.39 -24.83 -9.50
C SER A 482 24.80 -25.05 -10.07
N GLN A 483 24.92 -25.29 -11.38
CA GLN A 483 26.21 -25.49 -12.05
C GLN A 483 26.71 -24.29 -12.86
N GLY A 484 25.95 -23.19 -12.97
CA GLY A 484 26.44 -21.97 -13.64
C GLY A 484 26.89 -22.20 -15.08
N VAL A 485 26.20 -23.08 -15.83
CA VAL A 485 26.53 -23.34 -17.23
C VAL A 485 25.47 -22.67 -18.11
N PHE A 486 25.80 -21.48 -18.62
CA PHE A 486 25.26 -21.03 -19.90
C PHE A 486 26.04 -21.73 -21.02
N VAL A 487 25.57 -22.91 -21.42
CA VAL A 487 25.50 -23.46 -22.80
C VAL A 487 24.38 -24.51 -22.81
#